data_AF-A0A523PVF9-F1
#
_entry.id   AF-A0A523PVF9-F1
#
_cell.length_a   1.000
_cell.length_b   1.000
_cell.length_c   1.000
_cell.angle_alpha   90.00
_cell.angle_beta   90.00
_cell.angle_gamma   90.00
#
_symmetry.space_group_name_H-M   'P 1'
#
loop_
_entity.id
_entity.type
_entity.pdbx_description
1 polymer ?
#
loop_
_entity_poly.entity_id
_entity_poly.type
_entity_poly.pdbx_seq_one_letter_code
_entity_poly.pdbx_strand_id
1 'polypeptide(L)'
;MDSVIYCPSEQVLWEFLLLSLDKTGFPKGIGTDPNRRTIDTGWRISLAPFKGKGWREKASVVVERIEAGRYEVRVRVERETNEDLLRPLDPSFAQWEPTDDNVEHAQHVLTFLESFIGNDLDLDSGQRVRRDPDRLP
;
A
#
# COMPACT_ATOMS: atom_id res chain seq x y z
N MET A 1 8.18 -4.38 -6.31
CA MET A 1 7.69 -5.61 -5.64
C MET A 1 6.33 -5.94 -6.21
N ASP A 2 6.04 -7.20 -6.44
CA ASP A 2 4.80 -7.71 -7.02
C ASP A 2 4.26 -8.89 -6.22
N SER A 3 2.93 -9.00 -6.15
CA SER A 3 2.25 -10.15 -5.54
C SER A 3 0.92 -10.43 -6.25
N VAL A 4 0.49 -11.69 -6.20
CA VAL A 4 -0.82 -12.13 -6.70
C VAL A 4 -1.78 -12.17 -5.53
N ILE A 5 -2.85 -11.38 -5.63
CA ILE A 5 -3.85 -11.18 -4.58
C ILE A 5 -5.18 -11.77 -5.02
N TYR A 6 -5.77 -12.59 -4.15
CA TYR A 6 -7.10 -13.15 -4.33
C TYR A 6 -8.12 -12.28 -3.59
N CYS A 7 -9.07 -11.70 -4.30
CA CYS A 7 -10.03 -10.76 -3.72
C CYS A 7 -11.39 -10.89 -4.41
N PRO A 8 -12.53 -10.89 -3.69
CA PRO A 8 -13.85 -11.11 -4.27
C PRO A 8 -14.25 -10.06 -5.31
N SER A 9 -13.74 -8.83 -5.19
CA SER A 9 -13.97 -7.78 -6.17
C SER A 9 -12.81 -6.78 -6.23
N GLU A 10 -12.70 -6.11 -7.37
CA GLU A 10 -11.71 -5.06 -7.58
C GLU A 10 -11.96 -3.85 -6.67
N GLN A 11 -13.23 -3.58 -6.33
CA GLN A 11 -13.59 -2.52 -5.39
C GLN A 11 -13.03 -2.80 -3.99
N VAL A 12 -13.24 -4.02 -3.48
CA VAL A 12 -12.71 -4.43 -2.17
C VAL A 12 -11.18 -4.42 -2.17
N LEU A 13 -10.54 -4.89 -3.26
CA LEU A 13 -9.09 -4.79 -3.42
C LEU A 13 -8.63 -3.33 -3.33
N TRP A 14 -9.31 -2.42 -4.02
CA TRP A 14 -8.97 -1.01 -4.03
C TRP A 14 -9.07 -0.36 -2.64
N GLU A 15 -10.15 -0.66 -1.91
CA GLU A 15 -10.37 -0.16 -0.56
C GLU A 15 -9.26 -0.63 0.41
N PHE A 16 -8.93 -1.92 0.38
CA PHE A 16 -7.86 -2.46 1.22
C PHE A 16 -6.47 -1.98 0.81
N LEU A 17 -6.25 -1.70 -0.47
CA LEU A 17 -4.98 -1.19 -0.95
C LEU A 17 -4.77 0.27 -0.52
N LEU A 18 -5.82 1.10 -0.57
CA LEU A 18 -5.79 2.44 0.01
C LEU A 18 -5.58 2.41 1.53
N LEU A 19 -6.20 1.45 2.23
CA LEU A 19 -6.01 1.27 3.66
C LEU A 19 -4.57 0.82 3.99
N SER A 20 -4.00 -0.10 3.22
CA SER A 20 -2.61 -0.55 3.41
C SER A 20 -1.61 0.61 3.23
N LEU A 21 -1.79 1.42 2.19
CA LEU A 21 -0.96 2.62 1.96
C LEU A 21 -1.06 3.60 3.14
N ASP A 22 -2.27 3.85 3.64
CA ASP A 22 -2.50 4.71 4.82
C ASP A 22 -1.81 4.15 6.08
N LYS A 23 -1.97 2.85 6.36
CA LYS A 23 -1.36 2.19 7.53
C LYS A 23 0.16 2.11 7.48
N THR A 24 0.72 2.06 6.28
CA THR A 24 2.18 2.11 6.06
C THR A 24 2.71 3.55 5.98
N GLY A 25 1.86 4.55 6.17
CA GLY A 25 2.23 5.96 6.31
C GLY A 25 2.40 6.72 5.00
N PHE A 26 1.94 6.17 3.88
CA PHE A 26 1.93 6.88 2.60
C PHE A 26 0.67 7.74 2.47
N PRO A 27 0.80 9.07 2.37
CA PRO A 27 -0.35 9.94 2.28
C PRO A 27 -1.06 9.78 0.93
N LYS A 28 -2.38 9.95 0.91
CA LYS A 28 -3.15 9.97 -0.34
C LYS A 28 -2.62 11.06 -1.28
N GLY A 29 -2.23 10.66 -2.48
CA GLY A 29 -1.75 11.56 -3.52
C GLY A 29 -2.86 11.96 -4.50
N ILE A 30 -2.50 12.85 -5.43
CA ILE A 30 -3.44 13.36 -6.45
C ILE A 30 -3.56 12.37 -7.64
N GLY A 31 -2.60 11.45 -7.82
CA GLY A 31 -2.58 10.50 -8.94
C GLY A 31 -3.27 9.16 -8.66
N THR A 32 -4.33 9.17 -7.87
CA THR A 32 -5.18 7.99 -7.66
C THR A 32 -6.24 7.91 -8.75
N ASP A 33 -6.15 6.91 -9.65
CA ASP A 33 -7.09 6.71 -10.75
C ASP A 33 -7.60 5.25 -10.77
N PRO A 34 -8.82 5.01 -10.24
CA PRO A 34 -9.45 3.68 -10.26
C PRO A 34 -9.69 3.13 -11.66
N ASN A 35 -9.92 3.98 -12.66
CA ASN A 35 -10.17 3.54 -14.04
C ASN A 35 -8.87 3.07 -14.71
N ARG A 36 -7.74 3.71 -14.39
CA ARG A 36 -6.41 3.30 -14.87
C ARG A 36 -5.79 2.21 -14.01
N ARG A 37 -6.38 1.89 -12.85
CA ARG A 37 -5.87 0.91 -11.88
C ARG A 37 -4.49 1.29 -11.36
N THR A 38 -4.30 2.59 -11.14
CA THR A 38 -3.03 3.15 -10.68
C THR A 38 -3.25 4.04 -9.47
N ILE A 39 -2.37 3.92 -8.47
CA ILE A 39 -2.33 4.81 -7.31
C ILE A 39 -0.95 5.41 -7.20
N ASP A 40 -0.89 6.73 -7.28
CA ASP A 40 0.26 7.51 -6.86
C ASP A 40 -0.04 8.24 -5.55
N THR A 41 0.79 7.97 -4.55
CA THR A 41 0.72 8.63 -3.24
C THR A 41 1.43 9.98 -3.24
N GLY A 42 1.22 10.75 -2.17
CA GLY A 42 2.06 11.91 -1.89
C GLY A 42 3.40 11.50 -1.28
N TRP A 43 4.30 12.47 -1.14
CA TRP A 43 5.59 12.25 -0.48
C TRP A 43 5.42 12.10 1.04
N ARG A 44 5.87 10.97 1.58
CA ARG A 44 6.14 10.78 3.01
C ARG A 44 7.56 11.26 3.29
N ILE A 45 7.72 12.20 4.22
CA ILE A 45 9.01 12.83 4.51
C ILE A 45 9.47 12.45 5.92
N SER A 46 10.76 12.12 6.06
CA SER A 46 11.45 11.98 7.33
C SER A 46 12.71 12.84 7.30
N LEU A 47 12.74 13.89 8.10
CA LEU A 47 13.92 14.76 8.22
C LEU A 47 14.90 14.19 9.24
N ALA A 48 16.18 14.46 9.04
CA ALA A 48 17.23 14.08 9.97
C ALA A 48 18.25 15.22 10.09
N PRO A 49 18.95 15.35 11.23
CA PRO A 49 19.88 16.46 11.47
C PRO A 49 21.19 16.36 10.68
N PHE A 50 21.41 15.27 9.93
CA PHE A 50 22.64 15.02 9.19
C PHE A 50 22.35 14.87 7.69
N LYS A 51 23.26 15.41 6.87
CA LYS A 51 23.25 15.26 5.41
C LYS A 51 23.13 13.78 5.01
N GLY A 52 22.30 13.50 4.01
CA GLY A 52 22.06 12.17 3.45
C GLY A 52 21.28 11.22 4.38
N LYS A 53 20.80 11.70 5.54
CA LYS A 53 20.00 10.90 6.48
C LYS A 53 18.51 11.20 6.43
N GLY A 54 18.14 12.40 5.98
CA GLY A 54 16.74 12.71 5.69
C GLY A 54 16.33 12.01 4.40
N TRP A 55 15.08 11.57 4.32
CA TRP A 55 14.53 10.92 3.13
C TRP A 55 13.10 11.37 2.86
N ARG A 56 12.70 11.25 1.61
CA ARG A 56 11.29 11.26 1.20
C ARG A 56 11.00 10.05 0.36
N GLU A 57 9.80 9.51 0.50
CA GLU A 57 9.35 8.34 -0.24
C GLU A 57 7.97 8.55 -0.84
N LYS A 58 7.76 7.96 -2.01
CA LYS A 58 6.48 7.94 -2.70
C LYS A 58 6.19 6.52 -3.16
N ALA A 59 5.02 6.00 -2.82
CA ALA A 59 4.52 4.73 -3.34
C ALA A 59 3.71 4.95 -4.63
N SER A 60 3.99 4.12 -5.64
CA SER A 60 3.22 3.96 -6.87
C SER A 60 2.76 2.51 -6.98
N VAL A 61 1.47 2.32 -7.23
CA VAL A 61 0.84 0.99 -7.31
C VAL A 61 0.14 0.83 -8.64
N VAL A 62 0.32 -0.33 -9.26
CA VAL A 62 -0.38 -0.74 -10.49
C VAL A 62 -1.09 -2.05 -10.22
N VAL A 63 -2.37 -2.12 -10.59
CA VAL A 63 -3.20 -3.31 -10.44
C VAL A 63 -3.59 -3.85 -11.82
N GLU A 64 -3.29 -5.12 -12.06
CA GLU A 64 -3.67 -5.83 -13.28
C GLU A 64 -4.59 -7.00 -12.92
N ARG A 65 -5.74 -7.09 -13.58
CA ARG A 65 -6.65 -8.22 -13.40
C ARG A 65 -6.15 -9.39 -14.25
N ILE A 66 -5.81 -10.50 -13.61
CA ILE A 66 -5.44 -11.75 -14.31
C ILE A 66 -6.71 -12.48 -14.73
N GLU A 67 -7.61 -12.72 -13.77
CA GLU A 67 -8.90 -13.39 -13.97
C GLU A 67 -9.89 -12.93 -12.90
N ALA A 68 -11.12 -13.44 -12.93
CA ALA A 68 -12.12 -13.10 -11.91
C ALA A 68 -11.61 -13.56 -10.52
N GLY A 69 -11.54 -12.62 -9.59
CA GLY A 69 -11.10 -12.89 -8.22
C GLY A 69 -9.58 -12.93 -8.01
N ARG A 70 -8.78 -12.67 -9.05
CA ARG A 70 -7.31 -12.76 -9.00
C ARG A 70 -6.63 -11.60 -9.70
N TYR A 71 -5.78 -10.91 -8.95
CA TYR A 71 -5.17 -9.65 -9.36
C TYR A 71 -3.66 -9.69 -9.13
N GLU A 72 -2.89 -9.17 -10.07
CA GLU A 72 -1.49 -8.86 -9.85
C GLU A 72 -1.40 -7.42 -9.34
N VAL A 73 -0.72 -7.23 -8.22
CA VAL A 73 -0.49 -5.92 -7.61
C VAL A 73 1.01 -5.65 -7.61
N ARG A 74 1.43 -4.60 -8.30
CA ARG A 74 2.82 -4.15 -8.35
C ARG A 74 2.97 -2.86 -7.56
N VAL A 75 3.80 -2.88 -6.52
CA VAL A 75 4.12 -1.74 -5.67
C VAL A 75 5.59 -1.33 -5.89
N ARG A 76 5.79 -0.06 -6.18
CA ARG A 76 7.10 0.60 -6.25
C ARG A 76 7.15 1.70 -5.20
N VAL A 77 8.23 1.78 -4.42
CA VAL A 77 8.45 2.87 -3.47
C VAL A 77 9.71 3.62 -3.90
N GLU A 78 9.51 4.76 -4.53
CA GLU A 78 10.57 5.68 -4.93
C GLU A 78 11.13 6.36 -3.68
N ARG A 79 12.45 6.46 -3.57
CA ARG A 79 13.12 7.12 -2.43
C ARG A 79 14.08 8.19 -2.93
N GLU A 80 14.09 9.30 -2.22
CA GLU A 80 15.09 10.35 -2.39
C GLU A 80 15.69 10.73 -1.03
N THR A 81 16.98 11.11 -0.99
CA THR A 81 17.67 11.55 0.23
C THR A 81 17.91 13.06 0.24
N ASN A 82 17.90 13.68 1.43
CA ASN A 82 18.19 15.10 1.59
C ASN A 82 19.71 15.32 1.68
N GLU A 83 20.28 15.94 0.66
CA GLU A 83 21.71 16.23 0.57
C GLU A 83 22.09 17.63 1.08
N ASP A 84 21.14 18.40 1.62
CA ASP A 84 21.42 19.72 2.19
C ASP A 84 22.26 19.61 3.48
N LEU A 85 23.41 20.28 3.49
CA LEU A 85 24.37 20.23 4.60
C LEU A 85 24.09 21.26 5.71
N LEU A 86 23.45 22.39 5.36
CA LEU A 86 23.40 23.58 6.21
C LEU A 86 22.08 23.69 6.98
N ARG A 87 20.98 23.21 6.40
CA ARG A 87 19.62 23.25 6.92
C ARG A 87 18.87 21.94 6.61
N PRO A 88 19.37 20.78 7.06
CA PRO A 88 18.78 19.47 6.73
C PRO A 88 17.41 19.22 7.37
N LEU A 89 17.03 20.03 8.36
CA LEU A 89 15.73 19.99 9.05
C LEU A 89 14.70 20.99 8.48
N ASP A 90 15.07 21.81 7.50
CA ASP A 90 14.15 22.74 6.84
C ASP A 90 13.73 22.17 5.47
N PRO A 91 12.47 21.69 5.32
CA PRO A 91 11.98 21.13 4.06
C PRO A 91 12.07 22.09 2.88
N SER A 92 12.01 23.41 3.12
CA SER A 92 12.04 24.42 2.06
C SER A 92 13.42 24.58 1.42
N PHE A 93 14.48 24.11 2.09
CA PHE A 93 15.86 24.11 1.56
C PHE A 93 16.38 22.71 1.24
N ALA A 94 15.55 21.68 1.43
CA ALA A 94 15.96 20.31 1.18
C ALA A 94 16.35 20.10 -0.29
N GLN A 95 17.51 19.47 -0.49
CA GLN A 95 18.02 19.09 -1.81
C GLN A 95 17.81 17.60 -1.95
N TRP A 96 16.71 17.22 -2.59
CA TRP A 96 16.34 15.82 -2.72
C TRP A 96 17.02 15.20 -3.95
N GLU A 97 17.77 14.12 -3.73
CA GLU A 97 18.40 13.34 -4.79
C GLU A 97 17.83 11.92 -4.86
N PRO A 98 17.50 11.39 -6.05
CA PRO A 98 17.02 10.03 -6.21
C PRO A 98 18.02 8.98 -5.73
N THR A 99 17.51 7.97 -5.04
CA THR A 99 18.25 6.77 -4.62
C THR A 99 17.52 5.52 -5.05
N ASP A 100 18.08 4.34 -4.73
CA ASP A 100 17.41 3.07 -4.98
C ASP A 100 16.02 3.02 -4.32
N ASP A 101 15.08 2.40 -5.04
CA ASP A 101 13.72 2.16 -4.55
C ASP A 101 13.76 1.36 -3.22
N ASN A 102 12.84 1.69 -2.31
CA ASN A 102 12.73 0.98 -1.05
C ASN A 102 11.87 -0.28 -1.18
N VAL A 103 12.52 -1.40 -1.51
CA VAL A 103 11.87 -2.71 -1.67
C VAL A 103 11.22 -3.19 -0.36
N GLU A 104 11.82 -2.91 0.79
CA GLU A 104 11.31 -3.32 2.11
C GLU A 104 9.95 -2.65 2.39
N HIS A 105 9.84 -1.33 2.17
CA HIS A 105 8.57 -0.65 2.35
C HIS A 105 7.53 -1.09 1.30
N ALA A 106 7.92 -1.38 0.07
CA ALA A 106 7.01 -1.96 -0.92
C ALA A 106 6.46 -3.32 -0.45
N GLN A 107 7.32 -4.16 0.15
CA GLN A 107 6.91 -5.43 0.75
C GLN A 107 5.96 -5.21 1.93
N HIS A 108 6.22 -4.24 2.80
CA HIS A 108 5.31 -3.92 3.91
C HIS A 108 3.90 -3.56 3.42
N VAL A 109 3.76 -2.78 2.33
CA VAL A 109 2.44 -2.48 1.73
C VAL A 109 1.72 -3.77 1.31
N LEU A 110 2.41 -4.69 0.66
CA LEU A 110 1.81 -5.95 0.20
C LEU A 110 1.44 -6.86 1.39
N THR A 111 2.30 -7.00 2.39
CA THR A 111 2.01 -7.79 3.59
C THR A 111 0.80 -7.26 4.36
N PHE A 112 0.65 -5.94 4.48
CA PHE A 112 -0.54 -5.34 5.09
C PHE A 112 -1.81 -5.58 4.26
N LEU A 113 -1.70 -5.47 2.93
CA LEU A 113 -2.81 -5.75 2.02
C LEU A 113 -3.31 -7.20 2.18
N GLU A 114 -2.38 -8.16 2.16
CA GLU A 114 -2.68 -9.59 2.36
C GLU A 114 -3.31 -9.84 3.74
N SER A 115 -2.85 -9.14 4.77
CA SER A 115 -3.40 -9.25 6.13
C SER A 115 -4.85 -8.77 6.23
N PHE A 116 -5.25 -7.74 5.47
CA PHE A 116 -6.66 -7.29 5.44
C PHE A 116 -7.55 -8.30 4.74
N ILE A 117 -7.10 -8.80 3.60
CA ILE A 117 -7.87 -9.71 2.75
C ILE A 117 -8.01 -11.09 3.42
N GLY A 118 -6.94 -11.63 4.00
CA GLY A 118 -6.98 -12.89 4.72
C GLY A 118 -7.95 -12.85 5.91
N ASN A 119 -7.93 -11.77 6.68
CA ASN A 119 -8.84 -11.59 7.82
C ASN A 119 -10.30 -11.39 7.37
N ASP A 120 -10.57 -10.67 6.28
CA ASP A 120 -11.94 -10.42 5.80
C ASP A 120 -12.59 -11.68 5.17
N LEU A 121 -11.80 -12.49 4.45
CA LEU A 121 -12.25 -13.78 3.87
C LEU A 121 -12.55 -14.85 4.95
N ASP A 122 -11.80 -14.85 6.05
CA ASP A 122 -12.06 -15.73 7.19
C ASP A 122 -13.33 -15.33 7.97
N LEU A 123 -13.73 -14.05 7.91
CA LEU A 123 -14.96 -13.57 8.54
C LEU A 123 -16.22 -13.91 7.74
N ASP A 124 -16.15 -13.96 6.40
CA ASP A 124 -17.30 -14.30 5.53
C ASP A 124 -17.54 -15.82 5.42
N SER A 125 -16.53 -16.65 5.71
CA SER A 125 -16.68 -18.12 5.74
C SER A 125 -17.38 -18.66 6.99
N GLY A 126 -17.83 -17.77 7.89
CA GLY A 126 -18.24 -18.07 9.26
C GLY A 126 -19.72 -17.89 9.63
N GLN A 127 -20.72 -17.95 8.73
CA GLN A 127 -22.12 -18.17 9.19
C GLN A 127 -23.12 -18.69 8.13
N ARG A 128 -23.07 -20.01 7.86
CA ARG A 128 -24.29 -20.78 7.55
C ARG A 128 -24.34 -22.03 8.43
N VAL A 129 -24.51 -21.83 9.74
CA VAL A 129 -25.02 -22.90 10.59
C VAL A 129 -26.45 -23.18 10.11
N ARG A 130 -26.61 -24.26 9.34
CA ARG A 130 -27.92 -24.86 9.08
C ARG A 130 -28.56 -25.11 10.44
N ARG A 131 -29.61 -24.35 10.79
CA ARG A 131 -30.55 -24.81 11.81
C ARG A 131 -31.22 -26.04 11.24
N ASP A 132 -30.84 -27.20 11.75
CA ASP A 132 -31.58 -28.45 11.52
C ASP A 132 -33.01 -28.24 12.03
N PRO A 133 -34.05 -28.37 11.19
CA PRO A 133 -35.43 -28.17 11.63
C PRO A 133 -35.99 -29.36 12.43
N ASP A 134 -35.30 -30.50 12.49
CA ASP A 134 -35.88 -31.75 12.98
C ASP A 134 -35.26 -32.24 14.30
N ARG A 135 -35.40 -31.44 15.36
CA ARG A 135 -35.16 -31.97 16.71
C ARG A 135 -36.18 -31.50 17.75
N LEU A 136 -37.36 -32.15 17.70
CA LEU A 136 -38.20 -32.55 18.84
C LEU A 136 -38.90 -33.87 18.43
N PRO A 137 -39.23 -34.79 19.35
CA PRO A 137 -39.37 -34.64 20.80
C PRO A 137 -38.31 -35.35 21.65
#